data_AF-A0A3C1BWT1-F1
#
_entry.id   AF-A0A3C1BWT1-F1
#
_cell.length_a   1.000
_cell.length_b   1.000
_cell.length_c   1.000
_cell.angle_alpha   90.00
_cell.angle_beta   90.00
_cell.angle_gamma   90.00
#
_symmetry.space_group_name_H-M   'P 1'
#
loop_
_entity.id
_entity.type
_entity.pdbx_description
1 polymer ?
#
loop_
_entity_poly.entity_id
_entity_poly.type
_entity_poly.pdbx_seq_one_letter_code
_entity_poly.pdbx_strand_id
1 'polypeptide(L)' 'DVSAYIPTNVISITDGQIFLETELFNSGVMPAVNPGISVSRVG' A
#
# COMPACT_ATOMS: atom_id res chain seq x y z
N ASP A 1 -0.33 -4.20 10.74
CA ASP A 1 0.94 -4.83 11.16
C ASP A 1 1.71 -5.23 9.92
N VAL A 2 2.57 -4.34 9.42
CA VAL A 2 3.34 -4.50 8.17
C VAL A 2 4.73 -5.08 8.48
N SER A 3 4.99 -5.39 9.75
CA SER A 3 6.28 -5.74 10.35
C SER A 3 6.54 -7.26 10.40
N ALA A 4 5.59 -8.07 9.93
CA ALA A 4 5.79 -9.51 9.84
C ALA A 4 6.88 -9.85 8.79
N TYR A 5 7.65 -10.91 9.03
CA TYR A 5 8.78 -11.32 8.18
C TYR A 5 8.41 -11.55 6.70
N ILE A 6 7.16 -11.95 6.43
CA ILE A 6 6.63 -12.16 5.07
C ILE A 6 6.45 -10.82 4.32
N PRO A 7 5.68 -9.83 4.83
CA PRO A 7 5.53 -8.54 4.15
C PRO A 7 6.87 -7.79 3.99
N THR A 8 7.80 -7.86 4.94
CA THR A 8 9.11 -7.20 4.80
C THR A 8 9.90 -7.68 3.58
N ASN A 9 9.86 -8.99 3.28
CA ASN A 9 10.56 -9.55 2.12
C ASN A 9 9.85 -9.26 0.80
N VAL A 10 8.53 -9.13 0.81
CA VAL A 10 7.78 -8.74 -0.41
C VAL A 10 8.02 -7.27 -0.72
N ILE A 11 8.05 -6.41 0.30
CA ILE A 11 8.35 -4.98 0.19
C ILE A 11 9.75 -4.72 -0.40
N SER A 12 10.74 -5.55 -0.05
CA SER A 12 12.10 -5.41 -0.57
C SER A 12 12.28 -5.90 -2.00
N ILE A 13 11.34 -6.68 -2.54
CA ILE A 13 11.36 -7.20 -3.91
C ILE A 13 10.51 -6.34 -4.86
N THR A 14 9.41 -5.74 -4.40
CA THR A 14 8.51 -4.97 -5.28
C THR A 14 8.99 -3.54 -5.48
N ASP A 15 8.84 -3.01 -6.70
CA ASP A 15 9.18 -1.63 -7.10
C ASP A 15 8.17 -0.56 -6.67
N GLY A 16 7.38 -0.88 -5.65
CA GLY A 16 6.35 -0.01 -5.14
C GLY A 16 5.34 -0.79 -4.32
N GLN A 17 4.52 -0.05 -3.58
CA GLN A 17 3.43 -0.58 -2.78
C GLN A 17 2.22 0.32 -2.97
N ILE A 18 1.07 -0.30 -3.17
CA ILE A 18 -0.22 0.38 -3.16
C ILE A 18 -0.93 -0.04 -1.87
N PHE A 19 -1.13 0.92 -0.97
CA PHE A 19 -1.83 0.68 0.29
C PHE A 19 -3.31 1.04 0.12
N LEU A 20 -4.18 0.07 0.35
CA LEU A 20 -5.63 0.25 0.28
C LEU A 20 -6.20 0.42 1.69
N GLU A 21 -6.97 1.49 1.90
CA GLU A 21 -7.58 1.77 3.20
C GLU A 21 -9.08 1.50 3.21
N THR A 22 -9.51 0.81 4.25
CA THR A 22 -10.92 0.48 4.49
C THR A 22 -11.76 1.74 4.69
N GLU A 23 -11.22 2.79 5.30
CA GLU A 23 -11.92 4.08 5.49
C GLU A 23 -12.19 4.78 4.16
N LEU A 24 -11.20 4.80 3.25
CA LEU A 24 -11.36 5.36 1.91
C LEU A 24 -12.38 4.56 1.08
N PHE A 25 -12.34 3.23 1.18
CA PHE A 25 -13.31 2.36 0.52
C PHE A 25 -14.74 2.61 1.03
N ASN A 26 -14.91 2.69 2.36
CA ASN A 26 -16.20 2.97 2.99
C ASN A 26 -16.71 4.39 2.74
N SER A 27 -15.82 5.33 2.41
CA SER A 27 -16.16 6.69 1.97
C SER A 27 -16.54 6.80 0.49
N GLY A 28 -16.49 5.69 -0.25
CA GLY A 28 -16.85 5.63 -1.67
C GLY A 28 -15.72 5.98 -2.64
N VAL A 29 -14.50 6.21 -2.16
CA VAL A 29 -13.33 6.44 -3.01
C VAL A 29 -12.85 5.09 -3.56
N MET A 30 -13.00 4.89 -4.87
CA MET A 30 -12.58 3.69 -5.58
C MET A 30 -11.69 4.05 -6.77
N PRO A 31 -10.44 3.54 -6.84
CA PRO A 31 -9.80 2.62 -5.88
C PRO A 31 -9.36 3.35 -4.59
N ALA A 32 -9.53 2.68 -3.44
CA ALA A 32 -9.30 3.22 -2.09
C ALA A 32 -7.80 3.35 -1.73
N VAL A 33 -7.01 3.91 -2.64
CA VAL A 33 -5.56 4.04 -2.54
C VAL A 33 -5.21 5.20 -1.62
N ASN A 34 -4.41 4.95 -0.58
CA ASN A 34 -3.84 6.02 0.22
C ASN A 34 -2.54 6.53 -0.44
N PRO A 35 -2.50 7.77 -0.97
CA PRO A 35 -1.32 8.31 -1.66
C PRO A 35 -0.16 8.69 -0.74
N GLY A 36 -0.39 8.83 0.58
CA GLY A 36 0.67 9.16 1.54
C GLY A 36 1.52 7.96 1.96
N ILE A 37 0.97 6.74 1.88
CA ILE A 37 1.66 5.49 2.23
C ILE A 37 2.05 4.70 0.97
N SER A 38 1.28 4.86 -0.12
CA SER A 38 1.59 4.20 -1.39
C SER A 38 2.78 4.88 -2.06
N VAL A 39 3.79 4.08 -2.39
CA VAL A 39 5.03 4.57 -3.03
C VAL A 39 5.29 3.80 -4.30
N SER A 40 5.81 4.49 -5.32
CA SER A 40 6.41 3.87 -6.50
C SER A 40 7.91 4.18 -6.47
N ARG A 41 8.74 3.16 -6.66
CA ARG A 41 10.19 3.28 -6.77
C ARG A 41 10.63 3.78 -8.15
N VAL A 42 9.78 3.61 -9.16
CA VAL A 42 10.04 3.99 -10.57
C VAL A 42 9.53 5.41 -10.89
N GLY A 43 8.69 5.97 -10.00
CA GLY A 43 8.11 7.31 -10.16
C GLY A 43 9.15 8.41 -10.31
#